data_AF-A0A9E0UCG3-F1
#
_entry.id   AF-A0A9E0UCG3-F1
#
_cell.length_a   1.000
_cell.length_b   1.000
_cell.length_c   1.000
_cell.angle_alpha   90.00
_cell.angle_beta   90.00
_cell.angle_gamma   90.00
#
_symmetry.space_group_name_H-M   'P 1'
#
loop_
_entity.id
_entity.type
_entity.pdbx_description
1 polymer ?
#
loop_
_entity_poly.entity_id
_entity_poly.type
_entity_poly.pdbx_seq_one_letter_code
_entity_poly.pdbx_strand_id
1 'polypeptide(L)'
;YAREIAETHQEKWDGTGYPYGLKEDEIPISGRLMAIADVYDALISRRVYKPPLPHSEAVRIVAEGKGSHFDPDMVDAFLEIQDQFRAIALEFFDYEEEAQTLKS
;
A
#
# COMPACT_ATOMS: atom_id res chain seq x y z
N TYR A 1 1.46 -4.40 19.01
CA TYR A 1 1.24 -4.17 17.56
C TYR A 1 2.38 -3.41 16.89
N ALA A 2 2.87 -2.28 17.44
CA ALA A 2 3.92 -1.48 16.77
C ALA A 2 5.20 -2.27 16.40
N ARG A 3 5.67 -3.18 17.26
CA ARG A 3 6.84 -4.02 16.99
C ARG A 3 6.60 -4.98 15.80
N GLU A 4 5.48 -5.69 15.82
CA GLU A 4 5.11 -6.68 14.80
C GLU A 4 4.95 -6.03 13.42
N ILE A 5 4.32 -4.85 13.36
CA ILE A 5 4.20 -4.07 12.12
C ILE A 5 5.58 -3.64 11.61
N ALA A 6 6.41 -3.05 12.48
CA ALA A 6 7.75 -2.60 12.10
C ALA A 6 8.63 -3.75 11.59
N GLU A 7 8.50 -4.94 12.19
CA GLU A 7 9.26 -6.13 11.82
C GLU A 7 8.74 -6.83 10.55
N THR A 8 7.47 -6.65 10.15
CA THR A 8 6.86 -7.49 9.09
C THR A 8 6.22 -6.76 7.91
N HIS A 9 6.04 -5.44 7.93
CA HIS A 9 5.41 -4.70 6.82
C HIS A 9 6.23 -4.69 5.51
N GLN A 10 7.49 -5.10 5.55
CA GLN A 10 8.36 -5.26 4.37
C GLN A 10 8.44 -6.73 3.89
N GLU A 11 7.76 -7.64 4.58
CA GLU A 11 7.56 -9.01 4.09
C GLU A 11 6.58 -9.00 2.92
N LYS A 12 6.76 -9.95 2.01
CA LYS A 12 5.92 -10.08 0.81
C LYS A 12 5.19 -11.40 0.85
N TRP A 13 3.96 -11.42 0.38
CA TRP A 13 3.12 -12.61 0.41
C TRP A 13 3.79 -13.86 -0.20
N ASP A 14 4.59 -13.70 -1.25
CA ASP A 14 5.35 -14.78 -1.91
C ASP A 14 6.65 -15.22 -1.20
N GLY A 15 7.02 -14.59 -0.09
CA GLY A 15 8.25 -14.88 0.66
C GLY A 15 9.52 -14.20 0.11
N THR A 16 9.40 -13.34 -0.91
CA THR A 16 10.56 -12.59 -1.44
C THR A 16 10.86 -11.29 -0.67
N GLY A 17 10.12 -11.05 0.41
CA GLY A 17 10.29 -9.90 1.30
C GLY A 17 11.40 -10.08 2.33
N TYR A 18 11.49 -9.14 3.25
CA TYR A 18 12.53 -9.09 4.28
C TYR A 18 11.97 -8.53 5.59
N PRO A 19 12.61 -8.75 6.75
CA PRO A 19 13.94 -9.34 6.95
C PRO A 19 13.98 -10.87 7.14
N TYR A 20 12.85 -11.54 7.33
CA TYR A 20 12.79 -12.96 7.66
C TYR A 20 12.36 -13.84 6.49
N GLY A 21 11.79 -13.27 5.42
CA GLY A 21 11.31 -14.02 4.27
C GLY A 21 10.05 -14.81 4.60
N LEU A 22 9.17 -14.22 5.42
CA LEU A 22 7.88 -14.80 5.75
C LEU A 22 7.00 -14.80 4.51
N LYS A 23 6.18 -15.85 4.35
CA LYS A 23 5.24 -15.99 3.23
C LYS A 23 3.84 -16.30 3.73
N GLU A 24 2.86 -15.96 2.92
CA GLU A 24 1.46 -16.29 3.16
C GLU A 24 1.03 -15.94 4.60
N ASP A 25 0.47 -16.92 5.32
CA ASP A 25 -0.02 -16.76 6.69
C ASP A 25 1.07 -16.71 7.77
N GLU A 26 2.34 -16.91 7.41
CA GLU A 26 3.46 -16.64 8.33
C GLU A 26 3.59 -15.14 8.60
N ILE A 27 3.08 -14.30 7.70
CA ILE A 27 3.02 -12.85 7.88
C ILE A 27 1.81 -12.50 8.77
N PRO A 28 2.03 -11.85 9.92
CA PRO A 28 0.93 -11.38 10.77
C PRO A 28 -0.02 -10.48 9.98
N ILE A 29 -1.33 -10.58 10.25
CA ILE A 29 -2.37 -9.79 9.57
C ILE A 29 -2.04 -8.29 9.61
N SER A 30 -1.50 -7.79 10.72
CA SER A 30 -1.09 -6.39 10.83
C SER A 30 0.02 -5.99 9.86
N GLY A 31 0.97 -6.88 9.58
CA GLY A 31 2.02 -6.67 8.58
C GLY A 31 1.45 -6.64 7.17
N ARG A 32 0.53 -7.57 6.86
CA ARG A 32 -0.18 -7.63 5.57
C ARG A 32 -0.99 -6.37 5.29
N LEU A 33 -1.75 -5.89 6.29
CA LEU A 33 -2.49 -4.63 6.19
C LEU A 33 -1.57 -3.42 6.02
N MET A 34 -0.51 -3.35 6.82
CA MET A 34 0.43 -2.24 6.74
C MET A 34 1.15 -2.18 5.39
N ALA A 35 1.49 -3.33 4.79
CA ALA A 35 2.16 -3.37 3.48
C ALA A 35 1.33 -2.67 2.39
N ILE A 36 0.01 -2.89 2.35
CA ILE A 36 -0.88 -2.18 1.41
C ILE A 36 -0.90 -0.68 1.69
N ALA A 37 -1.09 -0.30 2.97
CA ALA A 37 -1.17 1.10 3.36
C ALA A 37 0.12 1.87 3.03
N ASP A 38 1.28 1.29 3.38
CA ASP A 38 2.60 1.88 3.14
C ASP A 38 2.88 2.03 1.65
N VAL A 39 2.62 1.00 0.84
CA VAL A 39 2.85 1.09 -0.61
C VAL A 39 1.88 2.06 -1.26
N TYR A 40 0.59 2.02 -0.92
CA TYR A 40 -0.38 2.96 -1.49
C TYR A 40 0.02 4.41 -1.20
N ASP A 41 0.29 4.75 0.06
CA ASP A 41 0.75 6.09 0.48
C ASP A 41 2.03 6.49 -0.26
N ALA A 42 3.01 5.58 -0.33
CA ALA A 42 4.26 5.81 -1.06
C ALA A 42 4.08 6.11 -2.55
N LEU A 43 3.03 5.59 -3.18
CA LEU A 43 2.73 5.81 -4.60
C LEU A 43 2.04 7.15 -4.85
N ILE A 44 1.17 7.59 -3.93
CA ILE A 44 0.38 8.82 -4.09
C ILE A 44 1.04 10.06 -3.49
N SER A 45 2.09 9.90 -2.69
CA SER A 45 2.82 10.99 -2.04
C SER A 45 4.04 11.44 -2.85
N ARG A 46 4.31 12.74 -2.84
CA ARG A 46 5.48 13.33 -3.52
C ARG A 46 6.76 12.92 -2.79
N ARG A 47 7.76 12.48 -3.57
CA ARG A 47 9.12 12.21 -3.08
C ARG A 47 10.13 12.99 -3.90
N VAL A 48 11.32 13.24 -3.33
CA VAL A 48 12.40 14.01 -3.99
C VAL A 48 12.72 13.48 -5.39
N TYR A 49 12.56 12.17 -5.61
CA TYR A 49 12.89 11.48 -6.85
C TYR A 49 11.69 10.93 -7.63
N LYS A 50 10.46 11.17 -7.16
CA LYS A 50 9.27 10.58 -7.78
C LYS A 50 8.05 11.49 -7.57
N PRO A 51 7.39 11.96 -8.65
CA PRO A 51 6.12 12.66 -8.52
C PRO A 51 5.03 11.70 -8.00
N PRO A 52 3.97 12.22 -7.36
CA PRO A 52 2.83 11.41 -6.96
C PRO A 52 2.18 10.75 -8.19
N LEU A 53 1.64 9.54 -8.02
CA LEU A 53 0.88 8.86 -9.07
C LEU A 53 -0.62 9.13 -8.93
N PRO A 54 -1.39 9.12 -10.04
CA PRO A 54 -2.84 9.16 -9.99
C PRO A 54 -3.40 8.01 -9.18
N HIS A 55 -4.55 8.24 -8.53
CA HIS A 55 -5.21 7.23 -7.70
C HIS A 55 -5.44 5.91 -8.48
N SER A 56 -5.93 6.01 -9.71
CA SER A 56 -6.18 4.87 -10.59
C SER A 56 -4.93 4.05 -10.90
N GLU A 57 -3.77 4.71 -11.02
CA GLU A 57 -2.50 4.04 -11.25
C GLU A 57 -1.96 3.39 -9.98
N ALA A 58 -2.08 4.05 -8.82
CA ALA A 58 -1.72 3.46 -7.54
C ALA A 58 -2.55 2.19 -7.26
N VAL A 59 -3.86 2.24 -7.50
CA VAL A 59 -4.78 1.10 -7.37
C VAL A 59 -4.40 -0.02 -8.32
N ARG A 60 -4.07 0.29 -9.59
CA ARG A 60 -3.60 -0.70 -10.56
C ARG A 60 -2.33 -1.42 -10.08
N ILE A 61 -1.35 -0.68 -9.56
CA ILE A 61 -0.09 -1.26 -9.05
C ILE A 61 -0.35 -2.19 -7.85
N VAL A 62 -1.22 -1.79 -6.93
CA VAL A 62 -1.60 -2.67 -5.79
C VAL A 62 -2.30 -3.93 -6.29
N ALA A 63 -3.24 -3.80 -7.24
CA ALA A 63 -3.94 -4.93 -7.84
C ALA A 63 -2.99 -5.91 -8.57
N GLU A 64 -2.00 -5.39 -9.30
CA GLU A 64 -0.97 -6.20 -9.98
C GLU A 64 -0.09 -6.97 -8.99
N GLY A 65 0.07 -6.48 -7.76
CA GLY A 65 0.81 -7.15 -6.69
C GLY A 65 0.06 -8.29 -6.00
N LYS A 66 -1.20 -8.57 -6.37
CA LYS A 66 -2.04 -9.60 -5.74
C LYS A 66 -1.40 -10.98 -5.80
N GLY A 67 -1.27 -11.64 -4.65
CA GLY A 67 -0.70 -12.99 -4.53
C GLY A 67 0.82 -13.07 -4.73
N SER A 68 1.50 -11.94 -4.92
CA SER A 68 2.97 -11.86 -4.93
C SER A 68 3.46 -10.94 -3.82
N HIS A 69 3.31 -9.63 -4.00
CA HIS A 69 3.66 -8.66 -2.98
C HIS A 69 2.63 -8.69 -1.83
N PHE A 70 1.35 -8.76 -2.17
CA PHE A 70 0.26 -8.58 -1.21
C PHE A 70 -0.60 -9.82 -1.08
N ASP A 71 -1.16 -10.00 0.12
CA ASP A 71 -2.20 -10.98 0.40
C ASP A 71 -3.41 -10.77 -0.53
N PRO A 72 -3.85 -11.80 -1.26
CA PRO A 72 -5.04 -11.74 -2.11
C PRO A 72 -6.29 -11.17 -1.44
N ASP A 73 -6.58 -11.57 -0.20
CA ASP A 73 -7.79 -11.16 0.51
C ASP A 73 -7.71 -9.67 0.90
N MET A 74 -6.51 -9.20 1.24
CA MET A 74 -6.28 -7.79 1.59
C MET A 74 -6.36 -6.89 0.36
N VAL A 75 -5.90 -7.36 -0.81
CA VAL A 75 -6.06 -6.62 -2.07
C VAL A 75 -7.54 -6.53 -2.45
N ASP A 76 -8.30 -7.61 -2.32
CA ASP A 76 -9.75 -7.58 -2.62
C ASP A 76 -10.48 -6.60 -1.71
N ALA A 77 -10.20 -6.62 -0.40
CA ALA A 77 -10.74 -5.65 0.54
C ALA A 77 -10.33 -4.20 0.19
N PHE A 78 -9.07 -3.97 -0.18
CA PHE A 78 -8.60 -2.65 -0.62
C PHE A 78 -9.35 -2.17 -1.86
N LEU A 79 -9.56 -3.03 -2.87
CA LEU A 79 -10.29 -2.66 -4.09
C LEU A 79 -11.74 -2.27 -3.82
N GLU A 80 -12.39 -2.89 -2.83
CA GLU A 80 -13.74 -2.53 -2.38
C GLU A 80 -13.80 -1.15 -1.71
N ILE A 81 -12.72 -0.73 -1.04
CA ILE A 81 -12.68 0.52 -0.24
C ILE A 81 -11.74 1.59 -0.81
N GLN A 82 -11.21 1.43 -2.03
CA GLN A 82 -10.22 2.32 -2.62
C GLN A 82 -10.66 3.80 -2.64
N ASP A 83 -11.95 4.05 -2.84
CA ASP A 83 -12.48 5.42 -2.89
C ASP A 83 -12.44 6.08 -1.50
N GLN A 84 -12.52 5.29 -0.43
CA GLN A 84 -12.31 5.78 0.94
C GLN A 84 -10.84 6.14 1.16
N PHE A 85 -9.90 5.33 0.66
CA PHE A 85 -8.47 5.67 0.67
C PHE A 85 -8.20 6.97 -0.08
N ARG A 86 -8.81 7.15 -1.25
CA ARG A 86 -8.73 8.40 -2.02
C ARG A 86 -9.29 9.58 -1.26
N ALA A 87 -10.45 9.43 -0.62
CA ALA A 87 -11.08 10.49 0.16
C ALA A 87 -10.19 10.95 1.32
N ILE A 88 -9.62 9.99 2.07
CA ILE A 88 -8.67 10.27 3.16
C ILE A 88 -7.44 10.98 2.61
N ALA A 89 -6.85 10.49 1.52
CA ALA A 89 -5.68 11.13 0.91
C ALA A 89 -5.96 12.57 0.42
N LEU A 90 -7.16 12.86 -0.06
CA LEU A 90 -7.59 14.21 -0.44
C LEU A 90 -7.84 15.13 0.76
N GLU A 91 -8.08 14.58 1.95
CA GLU A 91 -8.24 15.34 3.20
C GLU A 91 -6.88 15.65 3.85
N PHE A 92 -5.92 14.74 3.75
CA PHE A 92 -4.65 14.78 4.49
C PHE A 92 -3.40 14.92 3.61
N PHE A 93 -3.49 15.53 2.42
CA PHE A 93 -2.33 15.74 1.54
C PHE A 93 -1.32 16.74 2.15
N ASP A 94 -0.04 16.52 1.87
CA ASP A 94 1.04 17.42 2.31
C ASP A 94 1.32 18.51 1.26
N TYR A 95 1.11 18.20 -0.03
CA TYR A 95 1.35 19.12 -1.14
C TYR A 95 0.17 19.19 -2.10
N GLU A 96 -0.18 20.39 -2.58
CA GLU A 96 -1.31 20.59 -3.51
C GLU A 96 -1.21 19.73 -4.79
N GLU A 97 0.01 19.44 -5.25
CA GLU A 97 0.29 18.59 -6.41
C GLU A 97 -0.26 17.16 -6.22
N GLU A 98 -0.22 16.63 -4.99
CA GLU A 98 -0.76 15.30 -4.66
C GLU A 98 -2.28 15.32 -4.82
N ALA A 99 -2.95 16.33 -4.26
CA ALA A 99 -4.40 16.48 -4.37
C ALA A 99 -4.88 16.70 -5.82
N GLN A 100 -4.08 17.38 -6.65
CA GLN A 100 -4.39 17.54 -8.08
C GLN A 100 -4.26 16.21 -8.83
N THR A 101 -3.19 15.47 -8.56
CA THR A 101 -2.90 14.18 -9.21
C THR A 101 -3.89 13.09 -8.78
N LEU A 102 -4.34 13.11 -7.51
CA LEU A 102 -5.37 12.20 -7.02
C LEU A 102 -6.74 12.45 -7.64
N LYS A 103 -7.01 13.65 -8.18
CA LYS A 103 -8.29 14.01 -8.81
C LYS A 103 -8.37 13.59 -10.28
N SER A 104 -7.23 13.50 -10.97
CA SER A 104 -7.15 13.04 -12.37
C SER A 104 -7.36 11.54 -12.51
#